data_AF-A0AAD8H099-F1
#
_entry.id   AF-A0AAD8H099-F1
#
_cell.length_a   1.000
_cell.length_b   1.000
_cell.length_c   1.000
_cell.angle_alpha   90.00
_cell.angle_beta   90.00
_cell.angle_gamma   90.00
#
_symmetry.space_group_name_H-M   'P 1'
#
loop_
_entity.id
_entity.type
_entity.pdbx_description
1 polymer ?
#
loop_
_entity_poly.entity_id
_entity_poly.type
_entity_poly.pdbx_seq_one_letter_code
_entity_poly.pdbx_strand_id
1 'polypeptide(L)'
;MEILHVCYQHFTVAINGVGFGIMQVPKEVFDELDWEEQFELIFLEADYLRARYEHEEAMRRAREAARLRRLEEQERIIGFAMTMSKILHGKEEIRKKQKKEDPSNS
;
A
#
# COMPACT_ATOMS: atom_id res chain seq x y z
N MET A 1 -34.65 18.98 13.80
CA MET A 1 -33.91 17.98 14.61
C MET A 1 -32.77 18.70 15.31
N GLU A 2 -32.00 18.05 16.20
CA GLU A 2 -30.78 18.65 16.78
C GLU A 2 -29.60 17.68 16.78
N ILE A 3 -28.41 18.18 16.45
CA ILE A 3 -27.13 17.49 16.64
C ILE A 3 -26.75 17.55 18.12
N LEU A 4 -26.64 16.39 18.75
CA LEU A 4 -26.25 16.29 20.16
C LEU A 4 -24.74 16.13 20.35
N HIS A 5 -24.05 15.53 19.38
CA HIS A 5 -22.62 15.27 19.47
C HIS A 5 -22.01 14.98 18.09
N VAL A 6 -20.86 15.60 17.82
CA VAL A 6 -20.04 15.34 16.63
C VAL A 6 -18.69 14.76 17.05
N CYS A 7 -18.32 13.61 16.50
CA CYS A 7 -17.02 13.00 16.70
C CYS A 7 -16.17 13.09 15.43
N TYR A 8 -15.35 14.13 15.36
CA TYR A 8 -14.46 14.42 14.23
C TYR A 8 -13.41 13.32 13.97
N GLN A 9 -12.93 12.65 15.02
CA GLN A 9 -11.91 11.59 14.89
C GLN A 9 -12.44 10.33 14.17
N HIS A 10 -13.73 10.02 14.38
CA HIS A 10 -14.37 8.82 13.83
C HIS A 10 -15.35 9.14 12.71
N PHE A 11 -15.52 10.43 12.36
CA PHE A 11 -16.49 10.91 11.38
C PHE A 11 -17.91 10.39 11.65
N THR A 12 -18.34 10.52 12.90
CA THR A 12 -19.68 10.11 13.36
C THR A 12 -20.42 11.28 13.98
N VAL A 13 -21.74 11.24 13.90
CA VAL A 13 -22.63 12.24 14.48
C VAL A 13 -23.78 11.55 15.22
N ALA A 14 -24.22 12.13 16.34
CA ALA A 14 -25.43 11.75 17.03
C ALA A 14 -26.50 12.81 16.83
N ILE A 15 -27.61 12.45 16.15
CA ILE A 15 -28.74 13.33 15.84
C ILE A 15 -29.96 12.79 16.61
N ASN A 16 -30.57 13.62 17.45
CA ASN A 16 -31.68 13.20 18.34
C ASN A 16 -31.40 11.90 19.14
N GLY A 17 -30.14 11.67 19.51
CA GLY A 17 -29.72 10.48 20.26
C GLY A 17 -29.45 9.23 19.42
N VAL A 18 -29.60 9.30 18.10
CA VAL A 18 -29.25 8.21 17.17
C VAL A 18 -27.89 8.48 16.54
N GLY A 19 -26.99 7.51 16.61
CA GLY A 19 -25.64 7.60 16.05
C GLY A 19 -25.58 7.18 14.57
N PHE A 20 -24.89 7.97 13.76
CA PHE A 20 -24.64 7.73 12.34
C PHE A 20 -23.15 7.89 12.04
N GLY A 21 -22.63 7.07 11.11
CA GLY A 21 -21.43 7.48 10.35
C GLY A 21 -21.81 8.61 9.40
N ILE A 22 -20.90 9.55 9.12
CA ILE A 22 -21.24 10.74 8.33
C ILE A 22 -21.80 10.39 6.93
N MET A 23 -21.25 9.36 6.28
CA MET A 23 -21.74 8.85 4.98
C MET A 23 -23.05 8.06 5.06
N GLN A 24 -23.60 7.87 6.26
CA GLN A 24 -24.78 7.04 6.54
C GLN A 24 -25.94 7.86 7.10
N VAL A 25 -25.80 9.18 7.22
CA VAL A 25 -26.91 10.07 7.60
C VAL A 25 -27.97 10.01 6.49
N PRO A 26 -29.21 9.59 6.79
CA PRO A 26 -30.28 9.57 5.79
C PRO A 26 -30.58 10.97 5.30
N LYS A 27 -30.97 11.11 4.03
CA LYS A 27 -31.28 12.41 3.44
C LYS A 27 -32.45 13.09 4.17
N GLU A 28 -33.45 12.32 4.58
CA GLU A 28 -34.60 12.81 5.31
C GLU A 28 -34.20 13.41 6.66
N VAL A 29 -33.23 12.80 7.34
CA VAL A 29 -32.67 13.30 8.61
C VAL A 29 -31.88 14.58 8.35
N PHE A 30 -31.08 14.63 7.29
CA PHE A 30 -30.30 15.81 6.92
C PHE A 30 -31.19 17.01 6.56
N ASP A 31 -32.23 16.79 5.76
CA ASP A 31 -33.16 17.83 5.29
C ASP A 31 -34.00 18.43 6.46
N GLU A 32 -34.12 17.72 7.59
CA GLU A 32 -34.82 18.18 8.81
C GLU A 32 -33.94 18.96 9.81
N LEU A 33 -32.64 19.06 9.55
CA LEU A 33 -31.71 19.88 10.34
C LEU A 33 -31.80 21.35 9.92
N ASP A 34 -31.36 22.23 10.81
CA ASP A 34 -31.17 23.62 10.41
C ASP A 34 -29.97 23.78 9.47
N TRP A 35 -29.86 24.96 8.85
CA TRP A 35 -28.81 25.19 7.88
C TRP A 35 -27.40 25.17 8.50
N GLU A 36 -27.23 25.60 9.76
CA GLU A 36 -25.93 25.63 10.44
C GLU A 36 -25.43 24.21 10.70
N GLU A 37 -26.32 23.35 11.20
CA GLU A 37 -26.10 21.93 11.42
C GLU A 37 -25.81 21.19 10.09
N GLN A 38 -26.56 21.50 9.03
CA GLN A 38 -26.29 20.96 7.70
C GLN A 38 -24.87 21.32 7.21
N PHE A 39 -24.43 22.56 7.41
CA PHE A 39 -23.07 22.96 7.06
C PHE A 39 -22.01 22.19 7.86
N GLU A 40 -22.21 21.99 9.16
CA GLU A 40 -21.29 21.21 9.99
C GLU A 40 -21.13 19.77 9.45
N LEU A 41 -22.25 19.13 9.06
CA LEU A 41 -22.22 17.81 8.47
C LEU A 41 -21.53 17.79 7.10
N ILE A 42 -21.75 18.80 6.24
CA ILE A 42 -21.08 18.90 4.94
C ILE A 42 -19.56 19.01 5.13
N PHE A 43 -19.09 19.81 6.10
CA PHE A 43 -17.66 19.91 6.39
C PHE A 43 -17.08 18.59 6.91
N LEU A 44 -17.81 17.92 7.80
CA LEU A 44 -17.40 16.61 8.32
C LEU A 44 -17.34 15.55 7.21
N GLU A 45 -18.28 15.57 6.25
CA GLU A 45 -18.29 14.68 5.08
C GLU A 45 -17.08 14.96 4.18
N ALA A 46 -16.80 16.22 3.90
CA ALA A 46 -15.65 16.63 3.09
C ALA A 46 -14.32 16.18 3.73
N ASP A 47 -14.18 16.34 5.05
CA ASP A 47 -12.99 15.88 5.78
C ASP A 47 -12.86 14.36 5.76
N TYR A 48 -13.97 13.62 5.90
CA TYR A 48 -13.98 12.16 5.75
C TYR A 48 -13.48 11.72 4.37
N LEU A 49 -14.01 12.33 3.31
CA LEU A 49 -13.64 12.01 1.93
C LEU A 49 -12.15 12.34 1.66
N ARG A 50 -11.66 13.47 2.17
CA ARG A 50 -10.24 13.82 2.10
C ARG A 50 -9.38 12.76 2.78
N ALA A 51 -9.68 12.42 4.03
CA ALA A 51 -8.92 11.44 4.81
C ALA A 51 -8.91 10.06 4.12
N ARG A 52 -10.05 9.65 3.55
CA ARG A 52 -10.15 8.41 2.78
C ARG A 52 -9.27 8.43 1.53
N TYR A 53 -9.31 9.51 0.76
CA TYR A 53 -8.48 9.64 -0.44
C TYR A 53 -6.98 9.57 -0.10
N GLU A 54 -6.54 10.29 0.93
CA GLU A 54 -5.15 10.26 1.40
C GLU A 54 -4.72 8.84 1.81
N HIS A 55 -5.60 8.11 2.49
CA HIS A 55 -5.34 6.72 2.86
C HIS A 55 -5.21 5.81 1.63
N GLU A 56 -6.12 5.92 0.66
CA GLU A 56 -6.06 5.14 -0.58
C GLU A 56 -4.77 5.45 -1.38
N GLU A 57 -4.37 6.73 -1.42
CA GLU A 57 -3.13 7.12 -2.08
C GLU A 57 -1.88 6.57 -1.37
N ALA A 58 -1.85 6.62 -0.03
CA ALA A 58 -0.78 6.03 0.76
C ALA A 58 -0.68 4.51 0.52
N MET A 59 -1.81 3.82 0.48
CA MET A 59 -1.87 2.38 0.19
C MET A 59 -1.41 2.06 -1.23
N ARG A 60 -1.74 2.90 -2.22
CA ARG A 60 -1.25 2.76 -3.60
C ARG A 60 0.27 2.90 -3.67
N ARG A 61 0.83 3.96 -3.07
CA ARG A 61 2.29 4.19 -3.02
C ARG A 61 3.02 3.04 -2.32
N ALA A 62 2.45 2.51 -1.24
CA ALA A 62 3.02 1.35 -0.54
C ALA A 62 3.06 0.09 -1.41
N ARG A 63 2.01 -0.18 -2.19
CA ARG A 63 1.96 -1.31 -3.14
C ARG A 63 2.97 -1.16 -4.27
N GLU A 64 3.11 0.04 -4.82
CA GLU A 64 4.11 0.32 -5.86
C GLU A 64 5.52 0.16 -5.34
N ALA A 65 5.82 0.68 -4.14
CA ALA A 65 7.12 0.50 -3.49
C ALA A 65 7.43 -0.98 -3.21
N ALA A 66 6.45 -1.75 -2.74
CA ALA A 66 6.60 -3.20 -2.53
C ALA A 66 6.87 -3.94 -3.85
N ARG A 67 6.18 -3.55 -4.94
CA ARG A 67 6.41 -4.10 -6.27
C ARG A 67 7.81 -3.80 -6.78
N LEU A 68 8.29 -2.57 -6.62
CA LEU A 68 9.65 -2.18 -7.01
C LEU A 68 10.72 -2.98 -6.25
N ARG A 69 10.60 -3.07 -4.91
CA ARG A 69 11.52 -3.89 -4.09
C ARG A 69 11.58 -5.35 -4.52
N ARG A 70 10.44 -5.92 -4.93
CA ARG A 70 10.39 -7.30 -5.44
C ARG A 70 11.14 -7.45 -6.76
N LEU A 71 11.03 -6.48 -7.66
CA LEU A 71 11.77 -6.48 -8.94
C LEU A 71 13.27 -6.33 -8.71
N GLU A 72 13.68 -5.38 -7.85
CA GLU A 72 15.09 -5.19 -7.46
C GLU A 72 15.69 -6.47 -6.87
N GLU A 73 14.94 -7.18 -6.04
CA GLU A 73 15.39 -8.46 -5.48
C GLU A 73 15.53 -9.54 -6.56
N GLN A 74 14.60 -9.62 -7.52
CA GLN A 74 14.72 -10.54 -8.65
C GLN A 74 15.95 -10.25 -9.49
N GLU A 75 16.22 -8.99 -9.80
CA GLU A 75 17.42 -8.57 -10.52
C GLU A 75 18.70 -8.93 -9.75
N ARG A 76 18.71 -8.76 -8.43
CA ARG A 76 19.83 -9.15 -7.57
C ARG A 76 20.10 -10.65 -7.62
N ILE A 77 19.04 -11.47 -7.53
CA ILE A 77 19.16 -12.94 -7.62
C ILE A 77 19.67 -13.37 -8.98
N ILE A 78 19.15 -12.78 -10.07
CA ILE A 78 19.59 -13.08 -11.44
C ILE A 78 21.07 -12.70 -11.61
N GLY A 79 21.47 -11.51 -11.17
CA GLY A 79 22.86 -11.05 -11.24
C GLY A 79 23.82 -11.95 -10.44
N PHE A 80 23.40 -12.39 -9.26
CA PHE A 80 24.15 -13.38 -8.48
C PHE A 80 24.29 -14.71 -9.21
N ALA A 81 23.19 -15.27 -9.73
CA ALA A 81 23.20 -16.53 -10.48
C ALA A 81 24.10 -16.46 -11.72
N MET A 82 24.05 -15.36 -12.48
CA MET A 82 24.94 -15.13 -13.62
C MET A 82 26.42 -15.10 -13.20
N THR A 83 26.73 -14.43 -12.10
CA THR A 83 28.10 -14.34 -11.57
C THR A 83 28.60 -15.71 -11.15
N MET A 84 27.79 -16.49 -10.43
CA MET A 84 28.12 -17.85 -10.02
C MET A 84 28.31 -18.78 -11.21
N SER A 85 27.46 -18.68 -12.23
CA SER A 85 27.60 -19.44 -13.48
C SER A 85 28.94 -19.17 -14.17
N LYS A 86 29.35 -17.89 -14.28
CA LYS A 86 30.66 -17.51 -14.83
C LYS A 86 31.83 -18.10 -14.03
N ILE A 87 31.77 -18.03 -12.69
CA ILE A 87 32.81 -18.59 -11.82
C ILE A 87 32.91 -20.11 -11.99
N LEU A 88 31.78 -20.80 -11.99
CA LEU A 88 31.72 -22.26 -12.14
C LEU A 88 32.25 -22.69 -13.51
N HIS A 89 31.82 -22.03 -14.60
CA HIS A 89 32.38 -22.30 -15.93
C HIS A 89 33.89 -22.00 -16.01
N GLY A 90 34.37 -20.93 -15.39
CA GLY A 90 35.81 -20.64 -15.33
C GLY A 90 36.60 -21.75 -14.63
N LYS A 91 36.09 -22.29 -13.51
CA LYS A 91 36.70 -23.42 -12.80
C LYS A 91 36.67 -24.72 -13.62
N GLU A 92 35.57 -24.98 -14.33
CA GLU A 92 35.40 -26.16 -15.19
C GLU A 92 36.42 -26.15 -16.35
N GLU A 93 36.61 -25.00 -17.00
CA GLU A 93 37.57 -24.83 -18.10
C GLU A 93 39.02 -24.98 -17.62
N ILE A 94 39.37 -24.45 -16.45
CA ILE A 94 40.70 -24.66 -15.84
C ILE A 94 40.92 -26.15 -15.55
N ARG A 95 39.92 -26.86 -15.00
CA ARG A 95 40.01 -28.29 -14.70
C ARG A 95 40.15 -29.15 -15.96
N LYS A 96 39.48 -28.79 -17.06
CA LYS A 96 39.64 -29.46 -18.36
C LYS A 96 41.02 -29.23 -18.97
N LYS A 97 41.61 -28.04 -18.79
CA LYS A 97 42.97 -27.74 -19.25
C LYS A 97 44.02 -28.49 -18.42
N GLN A 98 43.88 -28.52 -17.11
CA GLN A 98 44.75 -29.31 -16.22
C GLN A 98 44.69 -30.82 -16.53
N LYS A 99 43.51 -31.39 -16.82
CA LYS A 99 43.38 -32.80 -17.25
C LYS A 99 44.02 -33.11 -18.60
N LYS A 100 44.25 -32.11 -19.46
CA LYS A 100 44.98 -32.30 -20.74
C LYS A 100 46.49 -32.15 -20.59
N GLU A 101 46.95 -31.54 -19.50
CA GLU A 101 48.36 -31.30 -19.20
C GLU A 101 48.95 -32.33 -18.21
N ASP A 102 48.21 -33.37 -17.83
CA ASP A 102 48.74 -34.56 -17.16
C ASP A 102 49.05 -35.69 -18.19
N PRO A 103 50.24 -35.71 -18.81
CA PRO A 103 50.75 -36.87 -19.52
C PRO A 103 51.45 -37.78 -18.51
N SER A 104 50.72 -38.38 -17.59
CA SER A 104 51.27 -39.50 -16.81
C SER A 104 50.18 -40.45 -16.31
N ASN A 105 49.69 -41.28 -17.22
CA ASN A 105 49.54 -42.69 -16.89
C ASN A 105 49.56 -43.53 -18.18
N SER A 106 50.75 -44.11 -18.40
CA SER A 106 51.09 -45.25 -19.27
C SER A 106 51.12 -45.01 -20.78
#